data_AF-A0A139WKE9-F1
#
_entry.id   AF-A0A139WKE9-F1
#
_cell.length_a   1.000
_cell.length_b   1.000
_cell.length_c   1.000
_cell.angle_alpha   90.00
_cell.angle_beta   90.00
_cell.angle_gamma   90.00
#
_symmetry.space_group_name_H-M   'P 1'
#
loop_
_entity.id
_entity.type
_entity.pdbx_description
1 polymer ?
#
loop_
_entity_poly.entity_id
_entity_poly.type
_entity_poly.pdbx_seq_one_letter_code
_entity_poly.pdbx_strand_id
1 'polypeptide(L)'
;MSRVGRDLAWRFFVDNWSLFNDRYKGYLLTRLVKFVAENFASEESAKEVEEFFKTHDISGTERTVQQAVETIRLNAAWLKRDTNAIKNYLTSN
;
A
#
# COMPACT_ATOMS: atom_id res chain seq x y z
N MET A 1 -7.04 8.74 -3.07
CA MET A 1 -5.81 9.52 -3.40
C MET A 1 -5.48 9.26 -4.87
N SER A 2 -5.05 10.26 -5.64
CA SER A 2 -4.68 10.06 -7.05
C SER A 2 -3.45 9.16 -7.17
N ARG A 3 -3.16 8.60 -8.37
CA ARG A 3 -1.95 7.78 -8.59
C ARG A 3 -0.68 8.54 -8.17
N VAL A 4 -0.52 9.75 -8.68
CA VAL A 4 0.63 10.62 -8.36
C VAL A 4 0.69 10.95 -6.86
N GLY A 5 -0.46 11.27 -6.26
CA GLY A 5 -0.51 11.58 -4.82
C GLY A 5 -0.11 10.40 -3.94
N ARG A 6 -0.51 9.18 -4.30
CA ARG A 6 -0.11 7.96 -3.59
C ARG A 6 1.38 7.71 -3.64
N ASP A 7 1.95 7.79 -4.83
CA ASP A 7 3.38 7.51 -5.01
C ASP A 7 4.21 8.54 -4.24
N LEU A 8 3.80 9.82 -4.24
CA LEU A 8 4.43 10.87 -3.43
C LEU A 8 4.26 10.64 -1.92
N ALA A 9 3.06 10.28 -1.47
CA ALA A 9 2.79 10.04 -0.05
C ALA A 9 3.59 8.85 0.50
N TRP A 10 3.69 7.76 -0.27
CA TRP A 10 4.48 6.59 0.09
C TRP A 10 5.97 6.92 0.17
N ARG A 11 6.53 7.61 -0.84
CA ARG A 11 7.93 8.04 -0.82
C ARG A 11 8.23 8.95 0.38
N PHE A 12 7.40 9.97 0.60
CA PHE A 12 7.55 10.86 1.75
C PHE A 12 7.50 10.11 3.09
N PHE A 13 6.63 9.10 3.18
CA PHE A 13 6.54 8.24 4.36
C PHE A 13 7.81 7.41 4.59
N VAL A 14 8.32 6.74 3.54
CA VAL A 14 9.55 5.93 3.59
C VAL A 14 10.76 6.80 3.94
N ASP A 15 10.93 7.93 3.25
CA ASP A 15 12.06 8.85 3.44
C ASP A 15 12.10 9.46 4.86
N ASN A 16 10.94 9.56 5.51
CA ASN A 16 10.79 10.18 6.83
C ASN A 16 10.31 9.19 7.89
N TRP A 17 10.56 7.89 7.71
CA TRP A 17 10.02 6.85 8.59
C TRP A 17 10.35 7.07 10.06
N SER A 18 11.60 7.42 10.39
CA SER A 18 12.01 7.68 11.77
C SER A 18 11.17 8.79 12.42
N LEU A 19 10.84 9.85 11.67
CA LEU A 19 9.97 10.94 12.13
C LEU A 19 8.56 10.43 12.43
N PHE A 20 7.99 9.62 11.55
CA PHE A 20 6.64 9.09 11.72
C PHE A 20 6.55 8.07 12.85
N ASN A 21 7.54 7.17 12.94
CA ASN A 21 7.60 6.18 14.01
C ASN A 21 7.82 6.84 15.37
N ASP A 22 8.67 7.87 15.48
CA ASP A 22 8.86 8.59 16.75
C ASP A 22 7.61 9.37 17.16
N ARG A 23 7.03 10.13 16.23
CA ARG A 23 5.90 11.02 16.49
C ARG A 23 4.58 10.30 16.73
N TYR A 24 4.35 9.18 16.06
CA TYR A 24 3.09 8.43 16.14
C TYR A 24 3.32 7.05 16.71
N LYS A 25 2.47 6.65 17.66
CA LYS A 25 2.50 5.33 18.30
C LYS A 25 1.10 4.71 18.34
N GLY A 26 1.06 3.39 18.49
CA GLY A 26 -0.18 2.62 18.56
C GLY A 26 -1.11 2.90 17.38
N TYR A 27 -2.39 3.13 17.68
CA TYR A 27 -3.45 3.27 16.68
C TYR A 27 -3.18 4.31 15.57
N LEU A 28 -2.54 5.43 15.90
CA LEU A 28 -2.26 6.47 14.91
C LEU A 28 -1.23 6.03 13.87
N LEU A 29 -0.17 5.33 14.31
CA LEU A 29 0.83 4.76 13.40
C LEU A 29 0.21 3.66 12.55
N THR A 30 -0.58 2.77 13.15
CA THR A 30 -1.33 1.73 12.42
C THR A 30 -2.19 2.34 11.32
N ARG A 31 -2.95 3.40 11.63
CA ARG A 31 -3.82 4.07 10.66
C ARG A 31 -3.03 4.78 9.56
N LEU A 32 -1.90 5.39 9.89
CA LEU A 32 -1.00 6.01 8.93
C LEU A 32 -0.46 4.96 7.94
N VAL A 33 0.11 3.86 8.45
CA VAL A 33 0.62 2.73 7.65
C VAL A 33 -0.46 2.23 6.69
N LYS A 34 -1.68 1.99 7.18
CA LYS A 34 -2.80 1.55 6.34
C LYS A 34 -3.04 2.49 5.16
N PHE A 35 -3.14 3.79 5.41
CA PHE A 35 -3.47 4.76 4.37
C PHE A 35 -2.40 4.88 3.28
N VAL A 36 -1.12 4.85 3.67
CA VAL A 36 -0.02 5.03 2.73
C VAL A 36 0.33 3.75 1.96
N ALA A 37 0.12 2.58 2.56
CA ALA A 37 0.57 1.31 1.98
C ALA A 37 -0.52 0.54 1.21
N GLU A 38 -1.81 0.66 1.52
CA GLU A 38 -2.81 -0.30 1.03
C GLU A 38 -3.26 -0.10 -0.44
N ASN A 39 -3.13 1.12 -0.98
CA ASN A 39 -3.84 1.51 -2.21
C ASN A 39 -3.06 1.24 -3.53
N PHE A 40 -2.12 0.30 -3.54
CA PHE A 40 -1.41 -0.13 -4.75
C PHE A 40 -2.08 -1.35 -5.40
N ALA A 41 -1.69 -1.65 -6.63
CA ALA A 41 -2.24 -2.75 -7.43
C ALA A 41 -1.17 -3.41 -8.31
N SER A 42 0.04 -3.56 -7.80
CA SER A 42 1.15 -4.23 -8.50
C SER A 42 1.93 -5.13 -7.53
N GLU A 43 2.51 -6.23 -8.04
CA GLU A 43 3.33 -7.13 -7.21
C GLU A 43 4.62 -6.43 -6.77
N GLU A 44 5.14 -5.53 -7.60
CA GLU A 44 6.31 -4.71 -7.32
C GLU A 44 6.08 -3.84 -6.08
N SER A 45 4.94 -3.15 -6.01
CA SER A 45 4.58 -2.35 -4.83
C SER A 45 4.34 -3.21 -3.59
N ALA A 46 3.77 -4.41 -3.74
CA ALA A 46 3.58 -5.32 -2.61
C ALA A 46 4.92 -5.74 -1.99
N LYS A 47 5.89 -6.08 -2.83
CA LYS A 47 7.25 -6.43 -2.40
C LYS A 47 7.96 -5.23 -1.75
N GLU A 48 7.85 -4.05 -2.34
CA GLU A 48 8.46 -2.84 -1.79
C GLU A 48 7.94 -2.54 -0.37
N VAL A 49 6.62 -2.60 -0.17
CA VAL A 49 6.01 -2.42 1.17
C VAL A 49 6.47 -3.51 2.12
N GLU A 50 6.48 -4.77 1.69
CA GLU A 50 6.89 -5.92 2.51
C GLU A 50 8.37 -5.81 2.94
N GLU A 51 9.28 -5.49 2.00
CA GLU A 51 10.71 -5.35 2.26
C GLU A 51 11.03 -4.16 3.15
N PHE A 52 10.35 -3.04 2.92
CA PHE A 52 10.48 -1.86 3.77
C PHE A 52 10.19 -2.21 5.24
N PHE A 53 9.04 -2.83 5.53
CA PHE A 53 8.66 -3.12 6.92
C PHE A 53 9.37 -4.35 7.53
N LYS A 54 10.06 -5.18 6.75
CA LYS A 54 10.95 -6.24 7.27
C LYS A 54 12.19 -5.69 7.98
N THR A 55 12.64 -4.50 7.58
CA THR A 55 13.90 -3.90 8.06
C THR A 55 13.70 -2.80 9.11
N HIS A 56 12.45 -2.51 9.48
CA HIS A 56 12.08 -1.42 10.37
C HIS A 56 11.25 -1.92 11.55
N ASP A 57 11.39 -1.29 12.72
CA ASP A 57 10.58 -1.61 13.90
C ASP A 57 9.12 -1.21 13.69
N ILE A 58 8.26 -2.21 13.58
CA ILE A 58 6.83 -2.08 13.30
C ILE A 58 5.96 -2.48 14.49
N SER A 59 6.53 -2.52 15.70
CA SER A 59 5.86 -2.97 16.93
C SER A 59 4.42 -2.42 17.05
N GLY A 60 3.43 -3.31 16.95
CA GLY A 60 2.00 -2.97 17.04
C GLY A 60 1.31 -2.60 15.72
N THR A 61 1.99 -2.74 14.58
CA THR A 61 1.44 -2.48 13.23
C THR A 61 1.55 -3.67 12.27
N GLU A 62 2.10 -4.80 12.73
CA GLU A 62 2.45 -5.99 11.94
C GLU A 62 1.25 -6.52 11.15
N ARG A 63 0.09 -6.66 11.81
CA ARG A 63 -1.14 -7.10 11.17
C ARG A 63 -1.56 -6.16 10.04
N THR A 64 -1.44 -4.86 10.25
CA THR A 64 -1.84 -3.87 9.24
C THR A 64 -0.89 -3.85 8.06
N VAL A 65 0.42 -4.07 8.28
CA VAL A 65 1.37 -4.26 7.20
C VAL A 65 1.01 -5.51 6.38
N GLN A 66 0.74 -6.64 7.04
CA GLN A 66 0.33 -7.88 6.36
C GLN A 66 -0.94 -7.67 5.53
N GLN A 67 -1.97 -7.07 6.12
CA GLN A 67 -3.22 -6.76 5.43
C GLN A 67 -3.01 -5.82 4.24
N ALA A 68 -2.16 -4.79 4.38
CA ALA A 68 -1.86 -3.89 3.28
C ALA A 68 -1.20 -4.65 2.11
N VAL A 69 -0.20 -5.50 2.38
CA VAL A 69 0.46 -6.32 1.36
C VAL A 69 -0.52 -7.29 0.68
N GLU A 70 -1.38 -7.95 1.47
CA GLU A 70 -2.45 -8.82 0.95
C GLU A 70 -3.42 -8.06 0.05
N THR A 71 -3.88 -6.87 0.47
CA THR A 71 -4.77 -6.02 -0.33
C THR A 71 -4.12 -5.59 -1.65
N ILE A 72 -2.84 -5.21 -1.65
CA ILE A 72 -2.13 -4.83 -2.89
C ILE A 72 -2.09 -6.01 -3.87
N ARG A 73 -1.76 -7.22 -3.38
CA ARG A 73 -1.72 -8.44 -4.20
C ARG A 73 -3.11 -8.80 -4.72
N LEU A 74 -4.14 -8.66 -3.90
CA LEU A 74 -5.53 -8.86 -4.30
C LEU A 74 -5.94 -7.88 -5.41
N ASN A 75 -5.62 -6.60 -5.25
CA ASN A 75 -5.87 -5.57 -6.25
C ASN A 75 -5.15 -5.85 -7.58
N ALA A 76 -3.89 -6.29 -7.52
CA ALA A 76 -3.12 -6.68 -8.70
C ALA A 76 -3.77 -7.88 -9.42
N ALA A 77 -4.20 -8.89 -8.67
CA ALA A 77 -4.88 -10.07 -9.21
C ALA A 77 -6.22 -9.72 -9.87
N TRP A 78 -7.02 -8.86 -9.22
CA TRP A 78 -8.29 -8.36 -9.76
C TRP A 78 -8.07 -7.57 -11.04
N LEU A 79 -7.11 -6.63 -11.04
CA LEU A 79 -6.78 -5.85 -12.21
C LEU A 79 -6.37 -6.77 -13.37
N LYS A 80 -5.51 -7.76 -13.13
CA LYS A 80 -5.09 -8.72 -14.16
C LYS A 80 -6.26 -9.54 -14.71
N ARG A 81 -7.17 -10.01 -13.84
CA ARG A 81 -8.31 -10.84 -14.22
C ARG A 81 -9.35 -10.06 -15.04
N ASP A 82 -9.70 -8.85 -14.60
CA ASP A 82 -10.92 -8.19 -15.05
C ASP A 82 -10.67 -7.08 -16.09
N THR A 83 -9.43 -6.60 -16.27
CA THR A 83 -9.13 -5.47 -17.17
C THR A 83 -9.68 -5.66 -18.59
N ASN A 84 -9.47 -6.84 -19.19
CA ASN A 84 -9.91 -7.10 -20.56
C ASN A 84 -11.45 -7.15 -20.67
N ALA A 85 -12.11 -7.81 -19.71
CA ALA A 85 -13.57 -7.91 -19.70
C ALA A 85 -14.22 -6.53 -19.54
N ILE A 86 -13.70 -5.72 -18.61
CA ILE A 86 -14.18 -4.35 -18.38
C ILE A 86 -13.92 -3.47 -19.61
N LYS A 87 -12.73 -3.55 -20.20
CA LYS A 87 -12.40 -2.80 -21.42
C LYS A 87 -13.37 -3.13 -22.54
N ASN A 88 -13.62 -4.41 -22.79
CA ASN A 88 -14.55 -4.85 -23.83
C ASN A 88 -15.97 -4.33 -23.56
N TYR A 89 -16.45 -4.40 -22.33
CA TYR A 89 -17.77 -3.89 -21.96
C TYR A 89 -17.92 -2.38 -22.21
N LEU A 90 -16.89 -1.60 -21.87
CA LEU A 90 -16.89 -0.15 -22.04
C LEU A 90 -16.74 0.29 -23.50
N THR A 91 -16.14 -0.52 -24.38
CA THR A 91 -15.96 -0.19 -25.80
C THR A 91 -17.04 -0.80 -26.71
N SER A 92 -17.86 -1.71 -26.20
CA SER A 92 -18.93 -2.37 -26.96
C SER A 92 -20.31 -1.71 -26.77
N ASN A 93 -20.36 -0.56 -26.09
CA ASN A 93 -21.50 0.35 -25.97
C ASN A 93 -21.11 1.71 -26.55
#